data_AF-A0A0F9KJW7-F1
#
_entry.id   AF-A0A0F9KJW7-F1
#
_cell.length_a   1.000
_cell.length_b   1.000
_cell.length_c   1.000
_cell.angle_alpha   90.00
_cell.angle_beta   90.00
_cell.angle_gamma   90.00
#
_symmetry.space_group_name_H-M   'P 1'
#
loop_
_entity.id
_entity.type
_entity.pdbx_description
1 polymer ?
#
loop_
_entity_poly.entity_id
_entity_poly.type
_entity_poly.pdbx_seq_one_letter_code
_entity_poly.pdbx_strand_id
1 'polypeptide(L)'
;MSKILGYIYLLSFVFLLLLIGGFVGYLYNDYQGEILGFVSKIQQKPSEEGDINIGCENMSISESVDCLVKKVRVFYKYNETDDDIELTLEEIKERGGDCWDWSKLYADAAEKLGFKYKFVFFPINSKERHSFVVIYNEEGYCAVDQIKAMCAGYGNTED
;
A
#
# COMPACT_ATOMS: atom_id res chain seq x y z
N MET A 1 44.02 -40.49 -8.42
CA MET A 1 42.57 -40.54 -8.77
C MET A 1 41.70 -39.80 -7.75
N SER A 2 41.83 -40.05 -6.44
CA SER A 2 41.04 -39.37 -5.38
C SER A 2 41.10 -37.83 -5.39
N LYS A 3 42.28 -37.21 -5.61
CA LYS A 3 42.40 -35.73 -5.65
C LYS A 3 41.62 -35.07 -6.79
N ILE A 4 41.56 -35.71 -7.97
CA ILE A 4 40.84 -35.19 -9.13
C ILE A 4 39.34 -35.19 -8.87
N LEU A 5 38.83 -36.25 -8.24
CA LEU A 5 37.42 -36.35 -7.84
C LEU A 5 37.03 -35.21 -6.87
N GLY A 6 37.91 -34.91 -5.90
CA GLY A 6 37.72 -33.79 -4.98
C GLY A 6 37.59 -32.42 -5.68
N TYR A 7 38.44 -32.15 -6.68
CA TYR A 7 38.35 -30.91 -7.47
C TYR A 7 37.05 -30.83 -8.28
N ILE A 8 36.59 -31.96 -8.86
CA ILE A 8 35.33 -32.00 -9.60
C ILE A 8 34.17 -31.64 -8.67
N TYR A 9 34.09 -32.24 -7.47
CA TYR A 9 33.03 -31.92 -6.51
C TYR A 9 33.06 -30.46 -6.06
N LEU A 10 34.24 -29.90 -5.80
CA LEU A 10 34.38 -28.49 -5.43
C LEU A 10 33.88 -27.56 -6.54
N LEU A 11 34.28 -27.82 -7.79
CA LEU A 11 33.83 -27.03 -8.94
C LEU A 11 32.32 -27.13 -9.17
N SER A 12 31.74 -28.33 -9.05
CA SER A 12 30.29 -28.52 -9.15
C SER A 12 29.53 -27.79 -8.04
N PHE A 13 30.06 -27.78 -6.81
CA PHE A 13 29.45 -27.05 -5.70
C PHE A 13 29.49 -25.53 -5.90
N VAL A 14 30.64 -24.99 -6.32
CA VAL A 14 30.76 -23.55 -6.63
C VAL A 14 29.82 -23.15 -7.76
N PHE A 15 29.72 -23.97 -8.81
CA PHE A 15 28.80 -23.70 -9.92
C PHE A 15 27.34 -23.69 -9.46
N LEU A 16 26.93 -24.62 -8.58
CA LEU A 16 25.58 -24.65 -8.02
C LEU A 16 25.27 -23.38 -7.21
N LEU A 17 26.21 -22.90 -6.40
CA LEU A 17 26.04 -21.65 -5.64
C LEU A 17 25.86 -20.43 -6.55
N LEU A 18 26.59 -20.36 -7.66
CA LEU A 18 26.43 -19.29 -8.64
C LEU A 18 25.05 -19.35 -9.32
N LEU A 19 24.54 -20.54 -9.64
CA LEU A 19 23.19 -20.70 -10.19
C LEU A 19 22.11 -20.25 -9.20
N ILE A 20 22.23 -20.63 -7.93
CA ILE A 20 21.30 -20.21 -6.88
C ILE A 20 21.35 -18.69 -6.69
N GLY A 21 22.55 -18.10 -6.62
CA GLY A 21 22.73 -16.66 -6.49
C GLY A 21 22.15 -15.89 -7.69
N GLY A 22 22.37 -16.37 -8.90
CA GLY A 22 21.78 -15.80 -10.12
C GLY A 22 20.25 -15.88 -10.13
N PHE A 23 19.68 -17.02 -9.72
CA PHE A 23 18.24 -17.21 -9.64
C PHE A 23 17.59 -16.31 -8.58
N VAL A 24 18.18 -16.22 -7.38
CA VAL A 24 17.70 -15.30 -6.33
C VAL A 24 17.79 -13.84 -6.78
N GLY A 25 18.88 -13.46 -7.45
CA GLY A 25 19.04 -12.11 -8.00
C GLY A 25 18.01 -11.79 -9.09
N TYR A 26 17.68 -12.76 -9.95
CA TYR A 26 16.62 -12.63 -10.95
C TYR A 26 15.26 -12.39 -10.28
N LEU A 27 14.87 -13.22 -9.31
CA LEU A 27 13.62 -13.06 -8.58
C LEU A 27 13.54 -11.72 -7.85
N TYR A 28 14.65 -11.25 -7.27
CA TYR A 28 14.71 -9.96 -6.60
C TYR A 28 14.48 -8.78 -7.55
N ASN A 29 15.09 -8.81 -8.74
CA ASN A 29 14.92 -7.76 -9.74
C ASN A 29 13.51 -7.73 -10.34
N ASP A 30 12.93 -8.90 -10.61
CA ASP A 30 11.56 -9.02 -11.12
C ASP A 30 10.56 -8.40 -10.14
N TYR A 31 10.72 -8.72 -8.85
CA TYR A 31 9.89 -8.16 -7.77
C TYR A 31 10.04 -6.63 -7.63
N GLN A 32 11.26 -6.09 -7.74
CA GLN A 32 11.50 -4.64 -7.67
C GLN A 32 10.96 -3.89 -8.89
N GLY A 33 11.02 -4.50 -10.08
CA GLY A 33 10.54 -3.90 -11.32
C GLY A 33 9.04 -3.60 -11.30
N GLU A 34 8.22 -4.53 -10.79
CA GLU A 34 6.78 -4.31 -10.63
C GLU A 34 6.47 -3.19 -9.62
N ILE A 35 7.21 -3.11 -8.52
CA ILE A 35 6.99 -2.09 -7.48
C ILE A 35 7.36 -0.69 -7.99
N LEU A 36 8.52 -0.55 -8.63
CA LEU A 36 9.02 0.76 -9.10
C LEU A 36 8.20 1.33 -10.27
N GLY A 37 7.79 0.48 -11.22
CA GLY A 37 6.92 0.90 -12.32
C GLY A 37 5.56 1.41 -11.83
N PHE A 38 5.05 0.84 -10.74
CA PHE A 38 3.78 1.24 -10.16
C PHE A 38 3.88 2.53 -9.34
N VAL A 39 4.91 2.69 -8.49
CA VAL A 39 5.13 3.95 -7.73
C VAL A 39 5.27 5.16 -8.66
N SER A 40 5.93 4.98 -9.80
CA SER A 40 6.03 6.02 -10.84
C SER A 40 4.69 6.42 -11.44
N LYS A 41 3.67 5.55 -11.41
CA LYS A 41 2.34 5.82 -11.96
C LYS A 41 1.41 6.51 -10.95
N ILE A 42 1.68 6.38 -9.65
CA ILE A 42 0.89 6.98 -8.56
C ILE A 42 1.27 8.44 -8.27
N GLN A 43 2.38 8.95 -8.82
CA GLN A 43 2.67 10.39 -8.81
C GLN A 43 1.74 11.19 -9.76
N GLN A 44 0.45 10.86 -9.76
CA GLN A 44 -0.56 11.65 -10.42
C GLN A 44 -0.88 12.87 -9.56
N LYS A 45 -0.96 13.99 -10.29
CA LYS A 45 -1.33 15.32 -9.83
C LYS A 45 -2.59 15.26 -8.95
N PRO A 46 -2.63 15.95 -7.79
CA PRO A 46 -3.81 15.96 -6.94
C PRO A 46 -5.04 16.39 -7.74
N SER A 47 -6.09 15.57 -7.67
CA SER A 47 -7.39 15.87 -8.28
C SER A 47 -7.99 17.10 -7.61
N GLU A 48 -8.37 18.10 -8.41
CA GLU A 48 -8.91 19.38 -7.94
C GLU A 48 -10.39 19.31 -7.51
N GLU A 49 -11.06 18.15 -7.54
CA GLU A 49 -12.51 18.07 -7.31
C GLU A 49 -12.93 17.17 -6.15
N GLY A 50 -13.81 17.73 -5.31
CA GLY A 50 -14.39 17.07 -4.13
C GLY A 50 -13.66 17.44 -2.85
N ASP A 51 -13.87 18.65 -2.33
CA ASP A 51 -13.39 18.96 -1.00
C ASP A 51 -14.23 18.23 0.04
N ILE A 52 -13.74 17.06 0.45
CA ILE A 52 -14.28 16.40 1.64
C ILE A 52 -13.95 17.34 2.80
N ASN A 53 -14.90 18.21 3.15
CA ASN A 53 -14.82 19.00 4.38
C ASN A 53 -15.11 18.04 5.54
N ILE A 54 -14.08 17.34 5.99
CA ILE A 54 -14.24 16.16 6.86
C ILE A 54 -14.28 16.56 8.32
N GLY A 55 -13.97 17.79 8.73
CA GLY A 55 -14.13 18.20 10.12
C GLY A 55 -13.33 17.29 11.08
N CYS A 56 -12.22 16.73 10.60
CA CYS A 56 -11.35 15.80 11.33
C CYS A 56 -9.95 16.44 11.53
N GLU A 57 -9.86 17.77 11.41
CA GLU A 57 -8.64 18.55 11.58
C GLU A 57 -8.31 18.76 13.07
N ASN A 58 -7.04 19.06 13.36
CA ASN A 58 -6.55 19.38 14.71
C ASN A 58 -6.73 18.28 15.77
N MET A 59 -6.67 17.01 15.37
CA MET A 59 -6.69 15.84 16.27
C MET A 59 -5.41 15.03 16.11
N SER A 60 -5.17 14.07 17.00
CA SER A 60 -4.09 13.09 16.79
C SER A 60 -4.38 12.24 15.55
N ILE A 61 -3.36 11.63 14.96
CA ILE A 61 -3.54 10.77 13.77
C ILE A 61 -4.60 9.68 13.97
N SER A 62 -4.63 9.05 15.16
CA SER A 62 -5.59 8.00 15.47
C SER A 62 -7.02 8.53 15.54
N GLU A 63 -7.22 9.72 16.12
CA GLU A 63 -8.54 10.34 16.24
C GLU A 63 -9.02 10.86 14.88
N SER A 64 -8.14 11.50 14.10
CA SER A 64 -8.45 11.96 12.76
C SER A 64 -8.85 10.79 11.86
N VAL A 65 -8.09 9.69 11.84
CA VAL A 65 -8.41 8.52 11.01
C VAL A 65 -9.70 7.82 11.48
N ASP A 66 -9.95 7.69 12.78
CA ASP A 66 -11.22 7.16 13.28
C ASP A 66 -12.41 8.06 12.89
N CYS A 67 -12.24 9.38 12.94
CA CYS A 67 -13.20 10.35 12.44
C CYS A 67 -13.48 10.16 10.94
N LEU A 68 -12.44 10.03 10.11
CA LEU A 68 -12.57 9.75 8.67
C LEU A 68 -13.38 8.48 8.41
N VAL A 69 -13.00 7.37 9.04
CA VAL A 69 -13.67 6.07 8.86
C VAL A 69 -15.13 6.14 9.29
N LYS A 70 -15.44 6.83 10.40
CA LYS A 70 -16.83 7.05 10.85
C LYS A 70 -17.65 7.81 9.81
N LYS A 71 -17.08 8.84 9.17
CA LYS A 71 -17.78 9.60 8.11
C LYS A 71 -17.98 8.77 6.85
N VAL A 72 -16.94 8.09 6.37
CA VAL A 72 -17.01 7.22 5.18
C VAL A 72 -18.02 6.10 5.38
N ARG A 73 -18.08 5.50 6.57
CA ARG A 73 -19.03 4.42 6.90
C ARG A 73 -20.50 4.79 6.65
N VAL A 74 -20.88 6.07 6.70
CA VAL A 74 -22.26 6.52 6.46
C VAL A 74 -22.71 6.28 5.02
N PHE A 75 -21.79 6.35 4.07
CA PHE A 75 -22.08 6.23 2.64
C PHE A 75 -21.28 5.12 1.93
N TYR A 76 -20.57 4.30 2.70
CA TYR A 76 -19.76 3.20 2.20
C TYR A 76 -20.62 2.17 1.43
N LYS A 77 -20.17 1.85 0.22
CA LYS A 77 -20.72 0.78 -0.62
C LYS A 77 -19.58 0.09 -1.35
N TYR A 78 -19.37 -1.19 -1.09
CA TYR A 78 -18.44 -1.96 -1.90
C TYR A 78 -19.06 -2.18 -3.28
N ASN A 79 -18.30 -1.87 -4.33
CA ASN A 79 -18.65 -2.15 -5.71
C ASN A 79 -17.36 -2.41 -6.49
N GLU A 80 -17.26 -3.54 -7.18
CA GLU A 80 -16.11 -3.79 -8.07
C GLU A 80 -16.14 -2.77 -9.22
N THR A 81 -15.01 -2.13 -9.45
CA THR A 81 -14.83 -1.08 -10.46
C THR A 81 -13.79 -1.52 -11.48
N ASP A 82 -13.75 -0.81 -12.60
CA ASP A 82 -12.68 -0.97 -13.59
C ASP A 82 -11.52 -0.07 -13.15
N ASP A 83 -10.35 -0.68 -12.86
CA ASP A 83 -9.16 0.00 -12.34
C ASP A 83 -8.64 1.12 -13.28
N ASP A 84 -9.10 1.15 -14.53
CA ASP A 84 -8.75 2.17 -15.52
C ASP A 84 -9.48 3.52 -15.32
N ILE A 85 -10.49 3.58 -14.44
CA ILE A 85 -11.29 4.79 -14.20
C ILE A 85 -11.10 5.28 -12.76
N GLU A 86 -10.59 6.49 -12.62
CA GLU A 86 -10.55 7.19 -11.33
C GLU A 86 -11.93 7.77 -10.99
N LEU A 87 -12.47 7.37 -9.84
CA LEU A 87 -13.76 7.86 -9.35
C LEU A 87 -13.61 9.13 -8.52
N THR A 88 -14.52 10.07 -8.75
CA THR A 88 -14.75 11.21 -7.85
C THR A 88 -15.41 10.76 -6.54
N LEU A 89 -15.33 11.60 -5.49
CA LEU A 89 -16.05 11.36 -4.23
C LEU A 89 -17.56 11.17 -4.45
N GLU A 90 -18.15 11.98 -5.33
CA GLU A 90 -19.56 11.97 -5.68
C GLU A 90 -19.94 10.64 -6.33
N GLU A 91 -19.13 10.13 -7.26
CA GLU A 91 -19.33 8.81 -7.86
C GLU A 91 -19.19 7.69 -6.84
N ILE A 92 -18.14 7.72 -6.00
CA ILE A 92 -17.94 6.72 -4.95
C ILE A 92 -19.15 6.69 -3.99
N LYS A 93 -19.71 7.85 -3.62
CA LYS A 93 -20.94 7.92 -2.80
C LYS A 93 -22.16 7.34 -3.51
N GLU A 94 -22.29 7.60 -4.80
CA GLU A 94 -23.42 7.17 -5.60
C GLU A 94 -23.40 5.65 -5.84
N ARG A 95 -22.36 5.16 -6.52
CA ARG A 95 -22.25 3.77 -7.00
C ARG A 95 -21.37 2.86 -6.15
N GLY A 96 -20.63 3.39 -5.18
CA GLY A 96 -19.63 2.63 -4.45
C GLY A 96 -18.29 2.57 -5.19
N GLY A 97 -17.33 1.90 -4.58
CA GLY A 97 -16.00 1.69 -5.13
C GLY A 97 -15.37 0.42 -4.59
N ASP A 98 -14.23 0.06 -5.16
CA ASP A 98 -13.47 -1.14 -4.82
C ASP A 98 -12.40 -0.82 -3.75
N CYS A 99 -11.51 -1.77 -3.45
CA CYS A 99 -10.45 -1.56 -2.47
C CYS A 99 -9.53 -0.37 -2.82
N TRP A 100 -9.25 -0.16 -4.11
CA TRP A 100 -8.40 0.91 -4.60
C TRP A 100 -9.07 2.27 -4.48
N ASP A 101 -10.33 2.39 -4.90
CA ASP A 101 -11.12 3.62 -4.80
C ASP A 101 -11.19 4.13 -3.36
N TRP A 102 -11.52 3.23 -2.42
CA TRP A 102 -11.59 3.59 -1.00
C TRP A 102 -10.22 3.97 -0.43
N SER A 103 -9.17 3.22 -0.79
CA SER A 103 -7.80 3.54 -0.34
C SER A 103 -7.35 4.92 -0.81
N LYS A 104 -7.65 5.26 -2.07
CA LYS A 104 -7.35 6.56 -2.67
C LYS A 104 -8.10 7.69 -1.99
N LEU A 105 -9.40 7.49 -1.73
CA LEU A 105 -10.21 8.45 -0.98
C LEU A 105 -9.59 8.79 0.39
N TYR A 106 -9.13 7.79 1.13
CA TYR A 106 -8.47 8.00 2.41
C TYR A 106 -7.09 8.65 2.28
N ALA A 107 -6.34 8.36 1.21
CA ALA A 107 -5.07 9.01 0.92
C ALA A 107 -5.24 10.51 0.65
N ASP A 108 -6.21 10.87 -0.19
CA ASP A 108 -6.53 12.27 -0.49
C ASP A 108 -7.01 13.02 0.77
N ALA A 109 -7.84 12.37 1.58
CA ALA A 109 -8.24 12.89 2.88
C ALA A 109 -7.05 13.09 3.84
N ALA A 110 -6.13 12.13 3.88
CA ALA A 110 -4.93 12.20 4.72
C ALA A 110 -4.02 13.36 4.32
N GLU A 111 -3.81 13.57 3.03
CA GLU A 111 -3.00 14.68 2.50
C GLU A 111 -3.60 16.04 2.91
N LYS A 112 -4.91 16.20 2.78
CA LYS A 112 -5.63 17.41 3.18
C LYS A 112 -5.54 17.69 4.68
N LEU A 113 -5.46 16.64 5.50
CA LEU A 113 -5.26 16.73 6.95
C LEU A 113 -3.79 16.94 7.35
N GLY A 114 -2.86 16.99 6.40
CA GLY A 114 -1.43 17.17 6.66
C GLY A 114 -0.70 15.89 7.09
N PHE A 115 -1.30 14.71 6.89
CA PHE A 115 -0.66 13.43 7.13
C PHE A 115 0.03 12.92 5.87
N LYS A 116 1.02 12.04 6.06
CA LYS A 116 1.64 11.28 4.98
C LYS A 116 0.85 9.99 4.78
N TYR A 117 0.92 9.41 3.59
CA TYR A 117 0.31 8.12 3.33
C TYR A 117 1.19 7.23 2.45
N LYS A 118 0.88 5.93 2.45
CA LYS A 118 1.48 4.93 1.56
C LYS A 118 0.44 3.86 1.24
N PHE A 119 0.24 3.59 -0.04
CA PHE A 119 -0.57 2.47 -0.46
C PHE A 119 0.17 1.14 -0.24
N VAL A 120 -0.55 0.13 0.22
CA VAL A 120 -0.06 -1.24 0.37
C VAL A 120 -0.93 -2.14 -0.49
N PHE A 121 -0.29 -2.97 -1.30
CA PHE A 121 -0.94 -3.93 -2.18
C PHE A 121 -0.45 -5.33 -1.84
N PHE A 122 -1.37 -6.30 -1.85
CA PHE A 122 -0.99 -7.70 -1.79
C PHE A 122 -1.84 -8.53 -2.74
N PRO A 123 -1.25 -9.53 -3.42
CA PRO A 123 -2.00 -10.41 -4.30
C PRO A 123 -2.94 -11.30 -3.46
N ILE A 124 -4.22 -11.34 -3.83
CA ILE A 124 -5.16 -12.32 -3.30
C ILE A 124 -4.99 -13.63 -4.08
N ASN A 125 -4.85 -13.51 -5.40
CA ASN A 125 -4.58 -14.62 -6.31
C ASN A 125 -3.81 -14.11 -7.55
N SER A 126 -3.76 -14.91 -8.63
CA SER A 126 -3.02 -14.57 -9.84
C SER A 126 -3.64 -13.45 -10.68
N LYS A 127 -4.87 -13.03 -10.38
CA LYS A 127 -5.62 -12.01 -11.14
C LYS A 127 -6.09 -10.85 -10.27
N GLU A 128 -6.26 -11.06 -8.97
CA GLU A 128 -6.82 -10.08 -8.05
C GLU A 128 -5.78 -9.61 -7.04
N ARG A 129 -5.82 -8.32 -6.73
CA ARG A 129 -4.99 -7.66 -5.73
C ARG A 129 -5.91 -6.94 -4.76
N HIS A 130 -5.55 -6.96 -3.48
CA HIS A 130 -6.17 -6.09 -2.47
C HIS A 130 -5.28 -4.87 -2.29
N SER A 131 -5.90 -3.73 -2.03
CA SER A 131 -5.21 -2.52 -1.63
C SER A 131 -5.79 -1.93 -0.35
N PHE A 132 -4.92 -1.34 0.46
CA PHE A 132 -5.28 -0.55 1.62
C PHE A 132 -4.27 0.60 1.78
N VAL A 133 -4.60 1.60 2.59
CA VAL A 133 -3.70 2.75 2.81
C VAL A 133 -3.15 2.76 4.23
N VAL A 134 -1.87 3.05 4.37
CA VAL A 134 -1.23 3.38 5.65
C VAL A 134 -1.07 4.88 5.71
N ILE A 135 -1.75 5.51 6.66
CA ILE A 135 -1.65 6.94 6.96
C ILE A 135 -0.72 7.09 8.17
N TYR A 136 0.22 8.04 8.13
CA TYR A 136 1.24 8.18 9.18
C TYR A 136 1.72 9.62 9.36
N ASN A 137 2.21 9.92 10.57
CA ASN A 137 2.90 11.16 10.93
C ASN A 137 4.11 10.82 11.81
N GLU A 138 4.61 11.77 12.61
CA GLU A 138 5.72 11.52 13.54
C GLU A 138 5.29 10.80 14.84
N GLU A 139 3.99 10.78 15.14
CA GLU A 139 3.44 10.20 16.38
C GLU A 139 3.09 8.71 16.21
N GLY A 140 2.70 8.31 14.99
CA GLY A 140 2.27 6.94 14.72
C GLY A 140 1.81 6.71 13.29
N TYR A 141 1.07 5.62 13.12
CA TYR A 141 0.44 5.25 11.86
C TYR A 141 -0.92 4.57 12.09
N CYS A 142 -1.74 4.58 11.04
CA CYS A 142 -2.98 3.83 10.95
C CYS A 142 -3.04 3.10 9.60
N ALA A 143 -3.25 1.79 9.63
CA ALA A 143 -3.62 1.03 8.45
C ALA A 143 -5.15 1.08 8.29
N VAL A 144 -5.63 1.63 7.17
CA VAL A 144 -7.05 1.78 6.85
C VAL A 144 -7.40 0.85 5.70
N ASP A 145 -8.25 -0.13 6.00
CA ASP A 145 -8.75 -1.13 5.08
C ASP A 145 -10.29 -1.02 5.02
N GLN A 146 -10.78 -0.38 3.96
CA GLN A 146 -12.19 -0.05 3.74
C GLN A 146 -12.82 0.70 4.93
N ILE A 147 -13.63 0.03 5.77
CA ILE A 147 -14.34 0.66 6.91
C ILE A 147 -13.70 0.36 8.27
N LYS A 148 -12.47 -0.17 8.27
CA LYS A 148 -11.71 -0.50 9.47
C LYS A 148 -10.39 0.25 9.46
N ALA A 149 -9.99 0.72 10.63
CA ALA A 149 -8.66 1.26 10.87
C ALA A 149 -8.00 0.52 12.03
N MET A 150 -6.70 0.28 11.92
CA MET A 150 -5.85 -0.21 12.99
C MET A 150 -4.72 0.79 13.18
N CYS A 151 -4.69 1.46 14.34
CA CYS A 151 -3.73 2.50 14.64
C CYS A 151 -2.72 2.04 15.70
N ALA A 152 -1.49 2.52 15.58
CA ALA A 152 -0.43 2.33 16.56
C ALA A 152 0.43 3.60 16.64
N GLY A 153 0.73 4.04 17.86
CA GLY A 153 1.76 5.05 18.09
C GLY A 153 3.16 4.41 17.99
N TYR A 154 4.18 5.19 17.62
CA TYR A 154 5.56 4.68 17.61
C TYR A 154 6.13 4.41 19.01
N GLY A 155 5.40 4.83 20.05
CA GLY A 155 5.83 4.80 21.42
C GLY A 155 6.90 5.85 21.64
N ASN A 156 6.68 6.78 22.56
CA ASN A 156 7.81 7.45 23.17
C ASN A 156 8.55 6.35 23.96
N THR A 157 9.64 5.84 23.40
CA THR A 157 10.69 5.22 24.19
C THR A 157 11.37 6.34 24.97
N GLU A 158 10.65 6.91 25.94
CA GLU A 158 11.29 7.62 27.03
C GLU A 158 11.96 6.56 27.89
N ASP A 159 13.21 6.26 27.55
CA ASP A 159 14.24 5.75 28.46
C ASP A 159 14.64 6.86 29.46
#